data_AF-A0A956PNK6-F1
#
_entry.id   AF-A0A956PNK6-F1
#
_cell.length_a   1.000
_cell.length_b   1.000
_cell.length_c   1.000
_cell.angle_alpha   90.00
_cell.angle_beta   90.00
_cell.angle_gamma   90.00
#
_symmetry.space_group_name_H-M   'P 1'
#
loop_
_entity.id
_entity.type
_entity.pdbx_description
1 polymer ?
#
loop_
_entity_poly.entity_id
_entity_poly.type
_entity_poly.pdbx_seq_one_letter_code
_entity_poly.pdbx_strand_id
1 'polypeptide(L)'
;LLLNGSGCSAELPGGGANISDEVVAKGKMDECKAHLRDIATALENYADANSGKYPPVESGLSALVPDYLEELPLCPVGGEKQTYTYYGTDHETNIAKLKSYYYIECHGGNHTKAGVEGDFPAFSTILQGISDQADLDESIKQFKARQAVEKEEPEEPVVEDDPDRQF
;
A
#
# COMPACT_ATOMS: atom_id res chain seq x y z
N LEU A 1 -26.88 54.79 27.68
CA LEU A 1 -27.53 54.16 26.52
C LEU A 1 -26.42 53.85 25.51
N LEU A 2 -25.81 52.66 25.47
CA LEU A 2 -26.29 51.42 24.83
C LEU A 2 -27.00 51.76 23.50
N LEU A 3 -26.48 51.39 22.34
CA LEU A 3 -26.45 50.00 21.85
C LEU A 3 -25.23 49.70 20.94
N ASN A 4 -24.63 48.54 21.22
CA ASN A 4 -23.71 47.80 20.38
C ASN A 4 -24.45 47.23 19.14
N GLY A 5 -23.84 47.34 17.97
CA GLY A 5 -24.25 46.64 16.76
C GLY A 5 -23.08 45.79 16.25
N SER A 6 -22.87 44.63 16.86
CA SER A 6 -21.96 43.59 16.39
C SER A 6 -22.46 43.04 15.06
N GLY A 7 -21.80 43.41 13.96
CA GLY A 7 -21.93 42.71 12.69
C GLY A 7 -21.24 41.35 12.78
N CYS A 8 -22.03 40.29 12.91
CA CYS A 8 -21.56 38.92 12.69
C CYS A 8 -21.32 38.73 11.18
N SER A 9 -20.07 38.90 10.75
CA SER A 9 -19.60 38.31 9.49
C SER A 9 -19.53 36.81 9.68
N ALA A 10 -20.58 36.09 9.27
CA ALA A 10 -20.50 34.67 9.01
C ALA A 10 -19.76 34.50 7.67
N GLU A 11 -18.46 34.24 7.73
CA GLU A 11 -17.72 33.70 6.60
C GLU A 11 -18.19 32.26 6.39
N LEU A 12 -19.05 32.07 5.39
CA LEU A 12 -19.37 30.76 4.84
C LEU A 12 -18.10 30.21 4.19
N PRO A 13 -17.65 28.96 4.46
CA PRO A 13 -16.59 28.37 3.67
C PRO A 13 -17.12 28.18 2.24
N GLY A 14 -16.53 28.93 1.31
CA GLY A 14 -16.80 28.85 -0.12
C GLY A 14 -16.41 27.47 -0.66
N GLY A 15 -17.36 26.53 -0.60
CA GLY A 15 -17.34 25.27 -1.31
C GLY A 15 -17.59 25.51 -2.79
N GLY A 16 -16.51 25.78 -3.52
CA GLY A 16 -16.50 25.85 -4.98
C GLY A 16 -15.35 25.02 -5.53
N ALA A 17 -15.25 23.75 -5.13
CA ALA A 17 -14.39 22.81 -5.84
C ALA A 17 -15.00 22.63 -7.24
N ASN A 18 -14.32 23.12 -8.27
CA ASN A 18 -14.75 22.91 -9.65
C ASN A 18 -14.73 21.40 -9.90
N ILE A 19 -15.86 20.84 -10.35
CA ILE A 19 -16.00 19.41 -10.67
C ILE A 19 -14.86 18.92 -11.61
N SER A 20 -14.29 19.82 -12.42
CA SER A 20 -13.12 19.58 -13.25
C SER A 20 -11.86 19.19 -12.46
N ASP A 21 -11.62 19.81 -11.32
CA ASP A 21 -10.36 19.66 -10.58
C ASP A 21 -10.30 18.30 -9.87
N GLU A 22 -11.43 17.84 -9.33
CA GLU A 22 -11.54 16.51 -8.72
C GLU A 22 -11.46 15.41 -9.78
N VAL A 23 -12.13 15.58 -10.93
CA VAL A 23 -12.06 14.62 -12.05
C VAL A 23 -10.63 14.52 -12.58
N VAL A 24 -9.92 15.65 -12.72
CA VAL A 24 -8.51 15.64 -13.13
C VAL A 24 -7.62 14.98 -12.07
N ALA A 25 -7.86 15.25 -10.77
CA ALA A 25 -7.09 14.63 -9.69
C ALA A 25 -7.26 13.10 -9.68
N LYS A 26 -8.48 12.60 -9.91
CA LYS A 26 -8.75 11.16 -10.06
C LYS A 26 -8.07 10.57 -11.30
N GLY A 27 -8.13 11.25 -12.44
CA GLY A 27 -7.44 10.80 -13.66
C GLY A 27 -5.92 10.64 -13.46
N LYS A 28 -5.28 11.61 -12.79
CA LYS A 28 -3.87 11.51 -12.42
C LYS A 28 -3.58 10.40 -11.40
N MET A 29 -4.52 10.12 -10.52
CA MET A 29 -4.40 9.00 -9.59
C MET A 29 -4.44 7.68 -10.34
N ASP A 30 -5.38 7.50 -11.27
CA ASP A 30 -5.47 6.27 -12.08
C ASP A 30 -4.22 6.03 -12.93
N GLU A 31 -3.64 7.10 -13.49
CA GLU A 31 -2.36 7.06 -14.19
C GLU A 31 -1.20 6.69 -13.25
N CYS A 32 -1.14 7.28 -12.05
CA CYS A 32 -0.16 6.90 -11.03
C CYS A 32 -0.27 5.42 -10.62
N LYS A 33 -1.51 4.92 -10.50
CA LYS A 33 -1.77 3.49 -10.27
C LYS A 33 -1.28 2.65 -11.45
N ALA A 34 -1.51 3.07 -12.69
CA ALA A 34 -1.00 2.36 -13.87
C ALA A 34 0.54 2.24 -13.84
N HIS A 35 1.25 3.33 -13.57
CA HIS A 35 2.71 3.30 -13.42
C HIS A 35 3.19 2.34 -12.33
N LEU A 36 2.50 2.26 -11.18
CA LEU A 36 2.81 1.27 -10.15
C LEU A 36 2.61 -0.17 -10.65
N ARG A 37 1.59 -0.45 -11.48
CA ARG A 37 1.41 -1.79 -12.08
C ARG A 37 2.54 -2.12 -13.05
N ASP A 38 3.01 -1.15 -13.82
CA ASP A 38 4.12 -1.35 -14.76
C ASP A 38 5.42 -1.65 -14.00
N ILE A 39 5.69 -0.90 -12.92
CA ILE A 39 6.84 -1.17 -12.03
C ILE A 39 6.72 -2.54 -11.36
N ALA A 40 5.53 -2.89 -10.85
CA ALA A 40 5.29 -4.21 -10.23
C ALA A 40 5.52 -5.33 -11.25
N THR A 41 5.02 -5.18 -12.47
CA THR A 41 5.23 -6.15 -13.56
C THR A 41 6.72 -6.30 -13.89
N ALA A 42 7.47 -5.20 -13.93
CA ALA A 42 8.92 -5.24 -14.12
C ALA A 42 9.65 -5.96 -12.98
N LEU A 43 9.20 -5.79 -11.73
CA LEU A 43 9.70 -6.53 -10.57
C LEU A 43 9.43 -8.03 -10.67
N GLU A 44 8.25 -8.44 -11.13
CA GLU A 44 7.94 -9.86 -11.39
C GLU A 44 8.84 -10.44 -12.48
N ASN A 45 9.01 -9.72 -13.60
CA ASN A 45 9.91 -10.15 -14.68
C ASN A 45 11.36 -10.25 -14.20
N TYR A 46 11.81 -9.33 -13.36
CA TYR A 46 13.12 -9.41 -12.71
C TYR A 46 13.23 -10.67 -11.85
N ALA A 47 12.21 -10.96 -11.02
CA ALA A 47 12.20 -12.13 -10.17
C ALA A 47 12.26 -13.42 -10.99
N ASP A 48 11.53 -13.52 -12.10
CA ASP A 48 11.56 -14.67 -13.01
C ASP A 48 12.97 -14.92 -13.57
N ALA A 49 13.69 -13.87 -13.94
CA ALA A 49 15.08 -13.97 -14.37
C ALA A 49 16.07 -14.28 -13.23
N ASN A 50 15.72 -13.89 -11.99
CA ASN A 50 16.61 -13.93 -10.83
C ASN A 50 16.21 -15.00 -9.79
N SER A 51 15.62 -16.11 -10.25
CA SER A 51 15.26 -17.27 -9.39
C SER A 51 14.26 -16.93 -8.28
N GLY A 52 13.25 -16.13 -8.60
CA GLY A 52 12.19 -15.69 -7.69
C GLY A 52 12.62 -14.65 -6.66
N LYS A 53 13.76 -13.97 -6.89
CA LYS A 53 14.31 -12.94 -6.00
C LYS A 53 14.13 -11.55 -6.58
N TYR A 54 13.52 -10.66 -5.80
CA TYR A 54 13.43 -9.25 -6.12
C TYR A 54 14.77 -8.53 -5.90
N PRO A 55 14.97 -7.33 -6.51
CA PRO A 55 16.19 -6.57 -6.34
C PRO A 55 16.51 -6.23 -4.87
N PRO A 56 17.80 -6.17 -4.49
CA PRO A 56 18.17 -5.67 -3.18
C PRO A 56 17.76 -4.20 -3.04
N VAL A 57 17.41 -3.77 -1.81
CA VAL A 57 16.95 -2.40 -1.51
C VAL A 57 17.95 -1.34 -1.98
N GLU A 58 19.25 -1.62 -1.89
CA GLU A 58 20.32 -0.73 -2.34
C GLU A 58 20.21 -0.36 -3.83
N SER A 59 19.83 -1.32 -4.68
CA SER A 59 19.58 -1.03 -6.10
C SER A 59 18.12 -0.62 -6.35
N GLY A 60 17.19 -1.12 -5.55
CA GLY A 60 15.76 -0.82 -5.62
C GLY A 60 15.21 -0.85 -7.04
N LEU A 61 14.47 0.20 -7.41
CA LEU A 61 13.87 0.35 -8.73
C LEU A 61 14.90 0.58 -9.85
N SER A 62 16.11 1.06 -9.54
CA SER A 62 17.12 1.31 -10.57
C SER A 62 17.63 0.01 -11.22
N ALA A 63 17.51 -1.14 -10.54
CA ALA A 63 17.82 -2.45 -11.11
C ALA A 63 16.85 -2.92 -12.22
N LEU A 64 15.72 -2.23 -12.38
CA LEU A 64 14.74 -2.54 -13.42
C LEU A 64 15.09 -1.87 -14.75
N VAL A 65 15.90 -0.82 -14.73
CA VAL A 65 16.25 -0.03 -15.91
C VAL A 65 17.66 -0.38 -16.37
N PRO A 66 17.92 -0.56 -17.69
CA PRO A 66 16.97 -0.48 -18.81
C PRO A 66 16.32 -1.81 -19.21
N ASP A 67 16.64 -2.91 -18.51
CA ASP A 67 16.37 -4.25 -19.00
C ASP A 67 14.89 -4.68 -18.89
N TYR A 68 14.16 -4.15 -17.90
CA TYR A 68 12.76 -4.48 -17.60
C TYR A 68 11.81 -3.29 -17.77
N LEU A 69 12.35 -2.07 -17.66
CA LEU A 69 11.69 -0.79 -17.96
C LEU A 69 12.66 0.06 -18.79
N GLU A 70 12.15 0.75 -19.81
CA GLU A 70 12.95 1.70 -20.59
C GLU A 70 13.44 2.86 -19.69
N GLU A 71 12.55 3.38 -18.86
CA GLU A 71 12.84 4.36 -17.82
C GLU A 71 11.87 4.18 -16.65
N LEU A 72 12.22 4.74 -15.48
CA LEU A 72 11.30 4.75 -14.35
C LEU A 72 10.23 5.83 -14.59
N PRO A 73 8.93 5.48 -14.54
CA PRO A 73 7.88 6.46 -14.72
C PRO A 73 7.92 7.49 -13.58
N LEU A 74 7.36 8.66 -13.87
CA LEU A 74 7.20 9.75 -12.90
C LEU A 74 5.74 9.82 -12.45
N CYS A 75 5.53 10.33 -11.22
CA CYS A 75 4.17 10.58 -10.76
C CYS A 75 3.58 11.77 -11.53
N PRO A 76 2.35 11.66 -12.10
CA PRO A 76 1.69 12.73 -12.86
C PRO A 76 1.34 13.99 -12.03
N VAL A 77 1.49 13.90 -10.71
CA VAL A 77 1.36 15.03 -9.78
C VAL A 77 2.71 15.49 -9.22
N GLY A 78 3.68 14.59 -9.05
CA GLY A 78 5.01 14.87 -8.49
C GLY A 78 5.93 15.68 -9.41
N GLY A 79 5.54 15.88 -10.67
CA GLY A 79 6.32 16.62 -11.66
C GLY A 79 7.55 15.83 -12.11
N GLU A 80 8.71 16.47 -12.16
CA GLU A 80 9.97 15.87 -12.64
C GLU A 80 10.71 15.06 -11.56
N LYS A 81 10.17 14.96 -10.35
CA LYS A 81 10.81 14.25 -9.24
C LYS A 81 10.41 12.78 -9.24
N GLN A 82 11.39 11.90 -9.00
CA GLN A 82 11.07 10.51 -8.72
C GLN A 82 10.41 10.41 -7.34
N THR A 83 9.20 9.87 -7.31
CA THR A 83 8.38 9.73 -6.09
C THR A 83 8.07 8.28 -5.76
N TYR A 84 8.34 7.35 -6.69
CA TYR A 84 8.14 5.94 -6.42
C TYR A 84 9.27 5.41 -5.53
N THR A 85 8.89 4.86 -4.39
CA THR A 85 9.82 4.31 -3.40
C THR A 85 9.63 2.81 -3.29
N TYR A 86 10.74 2.08 -3.18
CA TYR A 86 10.78 0.62 -3.08
C TYR A 86 11.29 0.18 -1.72
N TYR A 87 10.65 -0.83 -1.17
CA TYR A 87 11.01 -1.47 0.08
C TYR A 87 11.04 -3.00 -0.10
N GLY A 88 12.01 -3.63 0.57
CA GLY A 88 12.22 -5.07 0.53
C GLY A 88 11.55 -5.81 1.69
N THR A 89 12.08 -6.99 2.02
CA THR A 89 11.51 -7.93 3.00
C THR A 89 11.39 -7.40 4.41
N ASP A 90 12.16 -6.38 4.78
CA ASP A 90 12.18 -5.81 6.13
C ASP A 90 11.11 -4.73 6.35
N HIS A 91 10.28 -4.43 5.33
CA HIS A 91 9.21 -3.46 5.45
C HIS A 91 8.13 -3.91 6.44
N GLU A 92 7.56 -2.97 7.19
CA GLU A 92 6.58 -3.27 8.25
C GLU A 92 5.29 -3.94 7.74
N THR A 93 4.95 -3.70 6.47
CA THR A 93 3.78 -4.32 5.82
C THR A 93 4.03 -5.78 5.41
N ASN A 94 5.28 -6.29 5.48
CA ASN A 94 5.59 -7.71 5.32
C ASN A 94 5.22 -8.54 6.58
N ILE A 95 3.96 -8.44 6.99
CA ILE A 95 3.41 -9.08 8.19
C ILE A 95 3.50 -10.61 8.16
N ALA A 96 3.58 -11.19 6.96
CA ALA A 96 3.75 -12.64 6.73
C ALA A 96 5.23 -13.08 6.70
N LYS A 97 6.18 -12.15 6.79
CA LYS A 97 7.64 -12.40 6.73
C LYS A 97 8.04 -13.21 5.49
N LEU A 98 7.44 -12.87 4.35
CA LEU A 98 7.74 -13.50 3.07
C LEU A 98 9.17 -13.13 2.64
N LYS A 99 9.93 -14.12 2.17
CA LYS A 99 11.28 -13.94 1.64
C LYS A 99 11.29 -13.31 0.24
N SER A 100 10.21 -13.50 -0.51
CA SER A 100 9.95 -12.85 -1.79
C SER A 100 8.85 -11.82 -1.55
N TYR A 101 9.24 -10.68 -0.99
CA TYR A 101 8.35 -9.56 -0.68
C TYR A 101 8.94 -8.28 -1.22
N TYR A 102 8.08 -7.48 -1.82
CA TYR A 102 8.35 -6.07 -2.03
C TYR A 102 7.12 -5.23 -1.73
N TYR A 103 7.38 -3.96 -1.49
CA TYR A 103 6.38 -2.93 -1.34
C TYR A 103 6.85 -1.71 -2.12
N ILE A 104 5.97 -1.17 -2.96
CA ILE A 104 6.21 0.06 -3.72
C ILE A 104 5.10 1.06 -3.45
N GLU A 105 5.44 2.33 -3.35
CA GLU A 105 4.47 3.40 -3.07
C GLU A 105 4.80 4.67 -3.84
N CYS A 106 3.79 5.52 -4.02
CA CYS A 106 4.00 6.91 -4.41
C CYS A 106 4.19 7.77 -3.14
N HIS A 107 5.45 8.11 -2.86
CA HIS A 107 5.85 8.82 -1.65
C HIS A 107 5.62 10.33 -1.73
N GLY A 108 5.26 10.95 -0.61
CA GLY A 108 5.21 12.40 -0.42
C GLY A 108 3.83 13.05 -0.50
N GLY A 109 2.73 12.30 -0.35
CA GLY A 109 1.39 12.91 -0.25
C GLY A 109 0.87 13.57 -1.54
N ASN A 110 1.31 13.10 -2.70
CA ASN A 110 1.01 13.75 -3.99
C ASN A 110 -0.48 13.73 -4.37
N HIS A 111 -1.29 12.83 -3.78
CA HIS A 111 -2.67 12.57 -4.18
C HIS A 111 -3.74 13.12 -3.21
N THR A 112 -3.40 14.08 -2.35
CA THR A 112 -4.35 14.73 -1.42
C THR A 112 -5.55 15.36 -2.12
N LYS A 113 -5.37 15.91 -3.32
CA LYS A 113 -6.47 16.45 -4.15
C LYS A 113 -7.43 15.39 -4.68
N ALA A 114 -7.00 14.13 -4.73
CA ALA A 114 -7.84 12.99 -5.06
C ALA A 114 -8.52 12.38 -3.82
N GLY A 115 -8.35 13.00 -2.64
CA GLY A 115 -8.89 12.51 -1.37
C GLY A 115 -8.05 11.43 -0.71
N VAL A 116 -6.79 11.26 -1.12
CA VAL A 116 -5.88 10.27 -0.56
C VAL A 116 -4.74 10.95 0.18
N GLU A 117 -4.65 10.66 1.48
CA GLU A 117 -3.60 11.16 2.36
C GLU A 117 -2.45 10.15 2.47
N GLY A 118 -1.26 10.63 2.84
CA GLY A 118 -0.07 9.79 3.03
C GLY A 118 0.59 9.33 1.73
N ASP A 119 1.38 8.25 1.83
CA ASP A 119 2.23 7.73 0.76
C ASP A 119 1.49 6.70 -0.10
N PHE A 120 0.46 7.18 -0.81
CA PHE A 120 -0.42 6.38 -1.64
C PHE A 120 -0.60 6.99 -3.04
N PRO A 121 -0.88 6.17 -4.07
CA PRO A 121 -1.17 4.73 -4.02
C PRO A 121 0.06 3.85 -3.72
N ALA A 122 -0.19 2.62 -3.23
CA ALA A 122 0.84 1.65 -2.93
C ALA A 122 0.49 0.25 -3.43
N PHE A 123 1.50 -0.58 -3.69
CA PHE A 123 1.38 -1.98 -4.10
C PHE A 123 2.22 -2.86 -3.18
N SER A 124 1.65 -3.98 -2.76
CA SER A 124 2.30 -5.00 -1.93
C SER A 124 2.07 -6.39 -2.51
N THR A 125 3.09 -7.25 -2.43
CA THR A 125 2.96 -8.68 -2.79
C THR A 125 1.88 -9.41 -1.98
N ILE A 126 1.61 -8.98 -0.73
CA ILE A 126 0.60 -9.63 0.14
C ILE A 126 -0.82 -9.31 -0.34
N LEU A 127 -1.05 -8.09 -0.84
CA LEU A 127 -2.36 -7.67 -1.33
C LEU A 127 -2.61 -8.07 -2.78
N GLN A 128 -1.55 -8.45 -3.51
CA GLN A 128 -1.59 -8.72 -4.95
C GLN A 128 -2.37 -7.64 -5.72
N GLY A 129 -2.22 -6.38 -5.31
CA GLY A 129 -3.09 -5.31 -5.76
C GLY A 129 -2.58 -3.94 -5.35
N ILE A 130 -3.10 -2.93 -6.05
CA ILE A 130 -2.91 -1.53 -5.69
C ILE A 130 -3.97 -1.17 -4.67
N SER A 131 -3.52 -0.73 -3.50
CA SER A 131 -4.36 -0.28 -2.42
C SER A 131 -4.24 1.23 -2.27
N ASP A 132 -5.38 1.88 -2.02
CA ASP A 132 -5.37 3.16 -1.30
C ASP A 132 -5.30 2.85 0.22
N GLN A 133 -5.03 3.86 1.07
CA GLN A 133 -4.82 3.67 2.52
C GLN A 133 -5.90 2.78 3.17
N ALA A 134 -7.18 3.01 2.84
CA ALA A 134 -8.30 2.27 3.39
C ALA A 134 -8.28 0.77 3.02
N ASP A 135 -7.83 0.43 1.81
CA ASP A 135 -7.78 -0.96 1.33
C ASP A 135 -6.63 -1.74 2.00
N LEU A 136 -5.50 -1.06 2.24
CA LEU A 136 -4.35 -1.63 2.94
C LEU A 136 -4.70 -1.96 4.40
N ASP A 137 -5.32 -1.01 5.10
CA ASP A 137 -5.71 -1.17 6.51
C ASP A 137 -6.70 -2.33 6.71
N GLU A 138 -7.72 -2.41 5.85
CA GLU A 138 -8.71 -3.48 5.92
C GLU A 138 -8.09 -4.85 5.59
N SER A 139 -7.21 -4.92 4.61
CA SER A 139 -6.55 -6.17 4.25
C SER A 139 -5.57 -6.67 5.32
N ILE A 140 -4.81 -5.75 5.95
CA ILE A 140 -3.96 -6.07 7.10
C ILE A 140 -4.81 -6.60 8.26
N LYS A 141 -5.94 -5.96 8.53
CA LYS A 141 -6.88 -6.39 9.58
C LYS A 141 -7.43 -7.80 9.30
N GLN A 142 -7.83 -8.10 8.07
CA GLN A 142 -8.31 -9.43 7.69
C GLN A 142 -7.21 -10.50 7.79
N PHE A 143 -5.98 -10.21 7.39
CA PHE A 143 -4.87 -11.14 7.52
C PHE A 143 -4.53 -11.44 8.98
N LYS A 144 -4.49 -10.41 9.84
CA LYS A 144 -4.30 -10.57 11.29
C LYS A 144 -5.42 -11.39 11.92
N ALA A 145 -6.66 -11.18 11.49
CA ALA A 145 -7.81 -11.95 11.97
C ALA A 145 -7.70 -13.44 11.61
N ARG A 146 -7.25 -13.79 10.39
CA ARG A 146 -7.03 -15.20 9.99
C ARG A 146 -5.93 -15.87 10.80
N GLN A 147 -4.81 -15.19 11.05
CA GLN A 147 -3.72 -15.73 11.88
C GLN A 147 -4.13 -15.97 13.35
N ALA A 148 -5.11 -15.24 13.86
CA ALA A 148 -5.58 -15.42 15.23
C ALA A 148 -6.39 -16.72 15.40
N VAL A 149 -7.07 -17.18 14.35
CA VAL A 149 -7.92 -18.39 14.37
C VAL A 149 -7.07 -19.67 14.33
N GLU A 150 -5.93 -19.66 13.64
CA GLU A 150 -5.05 -20.84 13.51
C GLU A 150 -4.28 -21.16 14.80
N LYS A 151 -4.32 -20.28 15.81
CA LYS A 151 -3.73 -20.50 17.14
C LYS A 151 -4.66 -21.18 18.15
N GLU A 152 -5.91 -21.45 17.78
CA GLU A 152 -6.87 -22.20 18.59
C GLU A 152 -7.08 -23.61 18.01
N GLU A 153 -6.01 -24.41 17.88
CA GLU A 153 -6.20 -25.87 17.85
C GLU A 153 -6.45 -26.34 19.29
N PRO A 154 -7.59 -27.00 19.59
CA PRO A 154 -7.82 -27.57 20.90
C PRO A 154 -6.79 -28.68 21.12
N GLU A 155 -6.01 -28.59 22.20
CA GLU A 155 -5.16 -29.69 22.64
C GLU A 155 -6.02 -30.96 22.74
N GLU A 156 -5.72 -31.94 21.90
CA GLU A 156 -6.39 -33.23 21.98
C GLU A 156 -6.21 -33.77 23.40
N PRO A 157 -7.29 -34.20 24.07
CA PRO A 157 -7.17 -34.71 25.43
C PRO A 157 -6.24 -35.92 25.40
N VAL A 158 -5.12 -35.79 26.12
CA VAL A 158 -4.16 -36.88 26.34
C VAL A 158 -4.95 -38.03 26.97
N VAL A 159 -5.17 -39.09 26.19
CA VAL A 159 -5.76 -40.33 26.69
C VAL A 159 -4.69 -40.96 27.57
N GLU A 160 -4.83 -40.81 28.89
CA GLU A 160 -3.98 -41.52 29.84
C GLU A 160 -4.24 -43.03 29.66
N ASP A 161 -3.23 -43.76 29.20
CA ASP A 161 -3.26 -45.22 29.13
C ASP A 161 -3.47 -45.79 30.54
N ASP A 162 -4.69 -46.25 30.79
CA ASP A 162 -5.10 -46.93 32.02
C ASP A 162 -4.35 -48.28 32.13
N PRO A 163 -3.37 -48.41 33.06
CA PRO A 163 -2.59 -49.63 33.20
C PRO A 163 -3.36 -50.77 33.88
N ASP A 164 -4.60 -50.55 34.33
CA ASP A 164 -5.40 -51.53 35.06
C ASP A 164 -6.43 -52.27 34.19
N ARG A 165 -6.26 -52.27 32.86
CA ARG A 165 -7.00 -53.18 31.97
C ARG A 165 -6.45 -54.62 32.03
N GLN A 166 -6.44 -55.20 33.22
CA GLN A 166 -6.48 -56.64 33.40
C GLN A 166 -7.94 -57.02 33.69
N PHE A 167 -8.52 -57.83 32.80
CA PHE A 167 -9.41 -58.98 33.02
C PHE A 167 -10.21 -59.28 31.75
#